data_AF-A0A835CUR4-F1
#
_entry.id   AF-A0A835CUR4-F1
#
_cell.length_a   1.000
_cell.length_b   1.000
_cell.length_c   1.000
_cell.angle_alpha   90.00
_cell.angle_beta   90.00
_cell.angle_gamma   90.00
#
_symmetry.space_group_name_H-M   'P 1'
#
loop_
_entity.id
_entity.type
_entity.pdbx_description
1 polymer ?
#
loop_
_entity_poly.entity_id
_entity_poly.type
_entity_poly.pdbx_seq_one_letter_code
_entity_poly.pdbx_strand_id
1 'polypeptide(L)'
;MLVQKTKNEHVIDRSRQYFDHLDLLLAANRLCCVTGNDRQITFKELQEKIVLYILRQYVDIDEKNYILREGVAQGLNTSSSFSEIYYSTMELTVISVNFQKVNIFTNLQPYCNKEFSYLGYKFNIDTLQIISEYFDKSIQYMVTSDVVEPDKTLATFYKRLKHIQMLKINQLSLSYKINNSSTIENTVKKISKIAADKCAILLVNMFEIEDIIYNKIISIMRKYIHFLTKKIIMNFCLESDKCHLQFQDVQDIIWKAHAKAINRKPALYEKIGKIIKYKYSVV
;
A
#
# COMPACT_ATOMS: atom_id res chain seq x y z
N MET A 1 -21.55 68.24 -0.58
CA MET A 1 -20.75 68.38 -1.81
C MET A 1 -21.13 67.25 -2.74
N LEU A 2 -21.85 67.56 -3.82
CA LEU A 2 -22.14 66.67 -4.93
C LEU A 2 -20.98 66.75 -5.92
N VAL A 3 -20.33 65.62 -6.26
CA VAL A 3 -19.59 65.46 -7.51
C VAL A 3 -19.65 64.01 -8.00
N GLN A 4 -20.39 63.88 -9.11
CA GLN A 4 -20.22 63.04 -10.31
C GLN A 4 -19.74 61.58 -10.23
N LYS A 5 -20.63 60.70 -10.72
CA LYS A 5 -20.34 59.38 -11.30
C LYS A 5 -19.52 59.52 -12.59
N THR A 6 -18.36 58.87 -12.63
CA THR A 6 -17.74 58.42 -13.88
C THR A 6 -17.89 56.90 -13.99
N LYS A 7 -18.62 56.47 -15.02
CA LYS A 7 -18.64 55.11 -15.54
C LYS A 7 -17.27 54.79 -16.14
N ASN A 8 -16.71 53.64 -15.74
CA ASN A 8 -15.97 52.66 -16.57
C ASN A 8 -14.90 52.00 -15.71
N GLU A 9 -15.30 50.97 -14.96
CA GLU A 9 -14.38 49.89 -14.63
C GLU A 9 -15.02 48.61 -15.15
N HIS A 10 -14.30 47.95 -16.06
CA HIS A 10 -14.57 46.60 -16.48
C HIS A 10 -14.53 45.71 -15.24
N VAL A 11 -15.71 45.37 -14.73
CA VAL A 11 -15.87 44.25 -13.81
C VAL A 11 -15.52 43.00 -14.61
N ILE A 12 -14.28 42.53 -14.45
CA ILE A 12 -13.90 41.19 -14.88
C ILE A 12 -14.73 40.24 -14.02
N ASP A 13 -15.78 39.70 -14.63
CA ASP A 13 -16.55 38.60 -14.10
C ASP A 13 -15.60 37.41 -13.89
N ARG A 14 -15.18 37.18 -12.64
CA ARG A 14 -14.44 35.98 -12.23
C ARG A 14 -15.40 34.86 -11.82
N SER A 15 -16.50 34.71 -12.58
CA SER A 15 -17.33 33.53 -12.48
C SER A 15 -16.54 32.31 -12.99
N ARG A 16 -16.06 31.53 -12.02
CA ARG A 16 -15.87 30.07 -12.11
C ARG A 16 -15.06 29.56 -13.32
N GLN A 17 -13.74 29.54 -13.15
CA GLN A 17 -12.89 28.49 -13.72
C GLN A 17 -12.06 27.88 -12.60
N TYR A 18 -12.70 27.03 -11.81
CA TYR A 18 -12.00 25.99 -11.07
C TYR A 18 -12.43 24.68 -11.74
N PHE A 19 -11.46 23.80 -12.03
CA PHE A 19 -11.58 22.48 -12.68
C PHE A 19 -11.35 22.39 -14.21
N ASP A 20 -10.28 23.00 -14.75
CA ASP A 20 -9.84 22.67 -16.13
C ASP A 20 -8.80 21.51 -16.20
N HIS A 21 -8.28 21.02 -15.07
CA HIS A 21 -7.21 20.01 -15.06
C HIS A 21 -7.39 18.84 -14.08
N LEU A 22 -8.62 18.56 -13.63
CA LEU A 22 -8.89 17.21 -13.14
C LEU A 22 -9.01 16.32 -14.37
N ASP A 23 -7.93 15.60 -14.67
CA ASP A 23 -7.98 14.42 -15.55
C ASP A 23 -8.92 13.40 -14.90
N LEU A 24 -10.23 13.61 -15.05
CA LEU A 24 -11.23 12.60 -14.81
C LEU A 24 -10.85 11.43 -15.74
N LEU A 25 -10.46 10.31 -15.14
CA LEU A 25 -10.12 9.03 -15.80
C LEU A 25 -11.27 8.41 -16.64
N LEU A 26 -12.28 9.20 -16.97
CA LEU A 26 -13.45 8.82 -17.73
C LEU A 26 -13.48 9.68 -18.99
N ALA A 27 -13.26 9.04 -20.13
CA ALA A 27 -13.39 9.67 -21.44
C ALA A 27 -14.73 10.42 -21.54
N ALA A 28 -14.68 11.66 -22.04
CA ALA A 28 -15.87 12.44 -22.36
C ALA A 28 -16.84 11.58 -23.18
N ASN A 29 -18.12 11.58 -22.80
CA ASN A 29 -19.25 10.87 -23.45
C ASN A 29 -19.55 9.43 -23.00
N ARG A 30 -19.16 8.98 -21.79
CA ARG A 30 -19.58 7.66 -21.24
C ARG A 30 -20.17 7.67 -19.82
N LEU A 31 -20.82 8.76 -19.43
CA LEU A 31 -21.64 8.79 -18.21
C LEU A 31 -23.11 8.57 -18.58
N CYS A 32 -23.55 7.31 -18.56
CA CYS A 32 -24.97 6.99 -18.50
C CYS A 32 -25.37 6.96 -17.02
N CYS A 33 -25.92 8.06 -16.50
CA CYS A 33 -26.65 8.04 -15.24
C CYS A 33 -28.04 7.44 -15.51
N VAL A 34 -28.42 6.39 -14.79
CA VAL A 34 -29.81 5.94 -14.76
C VAL A 34 -30.57 6.97 -13.93
N THR A 35 -31.23 7.89 -14.60
CA THR A 35 -31.96 8.99 -13.95
C THR A 35 -33.16 8.44 -13.17
N GLY A 36 -33.06 8.47 -11.85
CA GLY A 36 -34.19 8.45 -10.94
C GLY A 36 -34.17 9.76 -10.14
N ASN A 37 -35.04 10.71 -10.50
CA ASN A 37 -35.22 12.01 -9.83
C ASN A 37 -33.93 12.69 -9.35
N ASP A 38 -33.11 13.15 -10.30
CA ASP A 38 -31.92 13.95 -10.00
C ASP A 38 -32.34 15.35 -9.50
N ARG A 39 -32.48 15.49 -8.18
CA ARG A 39 -32.49 16.82 -7.57
C ARG A 39 -31.08 17.40 -7.70
N GLN A 40 -30.94 18.41 -8.54
CA GLN A 40 -29.71 19.22 -8.59
C GLN A 40 -29.54 19.92 -7.24
N ILE A 41 -28.42 19.64 -6.56
CA ILE A 41 -28.03 20.32 -5.32
C ILE A 41 -27.12 21.48 -5.72
N THR A 42 -27.45 22.68 -5.27
CA THR A 42 -26.59 23.84 -5.49
C THR A 42 -25.35 23.77 -4.61
N PHE A 43 -24.25 24.40 -5.04
CA PHE A 43 -23.03 24.48 -4.24
C PHE A 43 -23.28 25.06 -2.83
N LYS A 44 -24.18 26.04 -2.72
CA LYS A 44 -24.57 26.65 -1.45
C LYS A 44 -25.26 25.63 -0.53
N GLU A 45 -26.25 24.88 -1.04
CA GLU A 45 -26.92 23.82 -0.27
C GLU A 45 -25.92 22.72 0.16
N LEU A 46 -24.95 22.40 -0.68
CA LEU A 46 -23.89 21.45 -0.33
C LEU A 46 -22.99 22.00 0.79
N GLN A 47 -22.57 23.26 0.70
CA GLN A 47 -21.77 23.91 1.75
C GLN A 47 -22.52 23.95 3.08
N GLU A 48 -23.80 24.33 3.08
CA GLU A 48 -24.63 24.34 4.30
C GLU A 48 -24.72 22.95 4.92
N LYS A 49 -24.92 21.91 4.09
CA LYS A 49 -24.91 20.51 4.55
C LYS A 49 -23.57 20.10 5.14
N ILE A 50 -22.45 20.45 4.50
CA ILE A 50 -21.10 20.13 4.99
C ILE A 50 -20.85 20.83 6.34
N VAL A 51 -21.19 22.11 6.45
CA VAL A 51 -21.06 22.89 7.69
C VAL A 51 -21.87 22.23 8.81
N LEU A 52 -23.13 21.90 8.55
CA LEU A 52 -23.97 21.21 9.53
C LEU A 52 -23.38 19.85 9.92
N TYR A 53 -22.87 19.09 8.94
CA TYR A 53 -22.28 17.78 9.17
C TYR A 53 -21.03 17.84 10.05
N ILE A 54 -20.15 18.82 9.83
CA ILE A 54 -18.93 19.02 10.65
C ILE A 54 -19.28 19.57 12.03
N LEU A 55 -20.22 20.51 12.15
CA LEU A 55 -20.57 21.12 13.43
C LEU A 55 -21.45 20.24 14.33
N ARG A 56 -22.09 19.21 13.77
CA ARG A 56 -23.06 18.36 14.49
C ARG A 56 -22.68 16.87 14.42
N GLN A 57 -21.44 16.57 14.77
CA GLN A 57 -20.94 15.20 14.85
C GLN A 57 -21.27 14.60 16.20
N TYR A 58 -22.28 13.72 16.24
CA TYR A 58 -22.68 13.01 17.46
C TYR A 58 -21.96 11.66 17.57
N VAL A 59 -21.52 11.30 18.78
CA VAL A 59 -20.85 10.04 19.10
C VAL A 59 -21.50 9.43 20.33
N ASP A 60 -21.90 8.17 20.23
CA ASP A 60 -22.54 7.44 21.32
C ASP A 60 -21.50 6.57 22.02
N ILE A 61 -21.31 6.78 23.32
CA ILE A 61 -20.38 6.02 24.17
C ILE A 61 -21.14 5.63 25.44
N ASP A 62 -21.26 4.33 25.71
CA ASP A 62 -21.97 3.78 26.88
C ASP A 62 -23.37 4.38 27.06
N GLU A 63 -24.19 4.35 26.01
CA GLU A 63 -25.57 4.88 25.96
C GLU A 63 -25.70 6.39 26.21
N LYS A 64 -24.59 7.13 26.20
CA LYS A 64 -24.57 8.60 26.28
C LYS A 64 -24.13 9.20 24.96
N ASN A 65 -24.83 10.27 24.55
CA ASN A 65 -24.55 10.99 23.33
C ASN A 65 -23.64 12.18 23.61
N TYR A 66 -22.53 12.26 22.89
CA TYR A 66 -21.56 13.35 22.94
C TYR A 66 -21.54 14.09 21.61
N ILE A 67 -21.20 15.39 21.64
CA ILE A 67 -20.95 16.17 20.41
C ILE A 67 -19.45 16.42 20.32
N LEU A 68 -18.85 16.03 19.20
CA LEU A 68 -17.48 16.39 18.88
C LEU A 68 -17.41 17.88 18.55
N ARG A 69 -16.79 18.66 19.43
CA ARG A 69 -16.67 20.13 19.27
C ARG A 69 -15.47 20.56 18.43
N GLU A 70 -14.44 19.73 18.37
CA GLU A 70 -13.18 20.04 17.69
C GLU A 70 -12.78 18.92 16.73
N GLY A 71 -12.40 19.32 15.51
CA GLY A 71 -11.97 18.41 14.46
C GLY A 71 -13.10 17.67 13.75
N VAL A 72 -12.71 16.66 12.96
CA VAL A 72 -13.62 15.77 12.23
C VAL A 72 -13.43 14.37 12.77
N ALA A 73 -14.52 13.69 13.08
CA ALA A 73 -14.53 12.35 13.64
C ALA A 73 -13.86 11.37 12.65
N GLN A 74 -12.98 10.53 13.18
CA GLN A 74 -12.32 9.49 12.41
C GLN A 74 -13.31 8.37 12.06
N GLY A 75 -13.17 7.77 10.88
CA GLY A 75 -14.04 6.70 10.40
C GLY A 75 -15.27 7.17 9.61
N LEU A 76 -15.53 8.48 9.53
CA LEU A 76 -16.52 9.02 8.59
C LEU A 76 -15.98 8.94 7.16
N ASN A 77 -16.82 8.51 6.20
CA ASN A 77 -16.44 8.38 4.79
C ASN A 77 -15.89 9.68 4.16
N THR A 78 -16.25 10.84 4.71
CA THR A 78 -15.84 12.17 4.23
C THR A 78 -14.72 12.80 5.05
N SER A 79 -14.31 12.18 6.16
CA SER A 79 -13.33 12.76 7.10
C SER A 79 -11.98 13.04 6.43
N SER A 80 -11.50 12.14 5.57
CA SER A 80 -10.25 12.30 4.84
C SER A 80 -10.30 13.50 3.89
N SER A 81 -11.36 13.63 3.10
CA SER A 81 -11.51 14.74 2.15
C SER A 81 -11.63 16.09 2.85
N PHE A 82 -12.35 16.17 3.97
CA PHE A 82 -12.42 17.41 4.75
C PHE A 82 -11.08 17.77 5.38
N SER A 83 -10.37 16.78 5.90
CA SER A 83 -9.00 16.96 6.42
C SER A 83 -8.07 17.48 5.32
N GLU A 84 -8.11 16.90 4.11
CA GLU A 84 -7.32 17.36 2.97
C GLU A 84 -7.63 18.81 2.57
N ILE A 85 -8.91 19.19 2.48
CA ILE A 85 -9.31 20.58 2.19
C ILE A 85 -8.77 21.53 3.26
N TYR A 86 -8.91 21.14 4.54
CA TYR A 86 -8.43 21.93 5.65
C TYR A 86 -6.91 22.13 5.60
N TYR A 87 -6.14 21.04 5.48
CA TYR A 87 -4.67 21.14 5.43
C TYR A 87 -4.19 21.87 4.17
N SER A 88 -4.83 21.70 3.03
CA SER A 88 -4.53 22.47 1.81
C SER A 88 -4.72 23.98 2.04
N THR A 89 -5.72 24.37 2.84
CA THR A 89 -5.95 25.77 3.22
C THR A 89 -4.92 26.24 4.26
N MET A 90 -4.53 25.38 5.21
CA MET A 90 -3.51 25.69 6.22
C MET A 90 -2.13 25.93 5.60
N GLU A 91 -1.74 25.13 4.61
CA GLU A 91 -0.48 25.28 3.87
C GLU A 91 -0.35 26.68 3.25
N LEU A 92 -1.48 27.30 2.88
CA LEU A 92 -1.52 28.65 2.32
C LEU A 92 -1.55 29.77 3.38
N THR A 93 -1.91 29.47 4.63
CA THR A 93 -2.26 30.49 5.63
C THR A 93 -1.34 30.55 6.85
N VAL A 94 -0.24 29.79 6.86
CA VAL A 94 0.78 29.76 7.94
C VAL A 94 0.15 29.73 9.33
N ILE A 95 -0.65 28.70 9.59
CA ILE A 95 -1.28 28.47 10.90
C ILE A 95 -0.37 27.55 11.73
N SER A 96 -0.26 27.81 13.03
CA SER A 96 0.51 26.99 13.97
C SER A 96 -0.10 25.59 14.11
N VAL A 97 0.67 24.56 13.77
CA VAL A 97 0.30 23.15 13.98
C VAL A 97 1.16 22.56 15.10
N ASN A 98 0.52 21.83 16.01
CA ASN A 98 1.20 21.10 17.08
C ASN A 98 1.67 19.73 16.58
N PHE A 99 2.94 19.63 16.20
CA PHE A 99 3.56 18.35 15.84
C PHE A 99 4.13 17.63 17.06
N GLN A 100 3.96 16.31 17.12
CA GLN A 100 4.62 15.47 18.12
C GLN A 100 6.13 15.42 17.85
N LYS A 101 6.92 16.05 18.73
CA LYS A 101 8.38 16.15 18.59
C LYS A 101 9.10 14.79 18.50
N VAL A 102 8.54 13.76 19.13
CA VAL A 102 9.10 12.40 19.13
C VAL A 102 9.15 11.75 17.75
N ASN A 103 8.35 12.24 16.80
CA ASN A 103 8.28 11.71 15.43
C ASN A 103 9.10 12.54 14.43
N ILE A 104 9.85 13.53 14.91
CA ILE A 104 10.72 14.34 14.05
C ILE A 104 12.03 13.59 13.84
N PHE A 105 12.31 13.24 12.59
CA PHE A 105 13.59 12.64 12.18
C PHE A 105 14.39 13.66 11.37
N THR A 106 15.61 13.95 11.81
CA THR A 106 16.51 14.89 11.11
C THR A 106 17.97 14.49 11.26
N ASN A 107 18.78 14.80 10.26
CA ASN A 107 20.24 14.66 10.29
C ASN A 107 20.95 15.97 10.69
N LEU A 108 20.20 17.01 11.05
CA LEU A 108 20.74 18.28 11.54
C LEU A 108 21.17 18.18 13.00
N GLN A 109 22.30 18.80 13.34
CA GLN A 109 22.80 18.87 14.72
C GLN A 109 21.78 19.51 15.67
N PRO A 110 21.64 19.03 16.92
CA PRO A 110 22.44 17.97 17.57
C PRO A 110 21.98 16.53 17.22
N TYR A 111 20.98 16.37 16.37
CA TYR A 111 20.51 15.06 15.91
C TYR A 111 21.44 14.51 14.82
N CYS A 112 21.42 13.18 14.67
CA CYS A 112 22.29 12.49 13.71
C CYS A 112 21.59 11.25 13.15
N ASN A 113 20.30 11.36 12.86
CA ASN A 113 19.54 10.27 12.27
C ASN A 113 20.04 10.02 10.85
N LYS A 114 20.33 8.77 10.51
CA LYS A 114 20.72 8.37 9.16
C LYS A 114 19.54 7.89 8.33
N GLU A 115 18.45 7.54 8.99
CA GLU A 115 17.28 6.93 8.36
C GLU A 115 16.00 7.43 9.02
N PHE A 116 14.92 7.47 8.25
CA PHE A 116 13.57 7.74 8.76
C PHE A 116 12.54 6.88 8.01
N SER A 117 11.41 6.62 8.66
CA SER A 117 10.29 5.90 8.05
C SER A 117 9.19 6.88 7.65
N TYR A 118 8.69 6.76 6.42
CA TYR A 118 7.59 7.58 5.91
C TYR A 118 6.75 6.77 4.93
N LEU A 119 5.42 6.80 5.10
CA LEU A 119 4.44 6.09 4.26
C LEU A 119 4.77 4.60 4.04
N GLY A 120 5.34 3.94 5.06
CA GLY A 120 5.70 2.51 5.00
C GLY A 120 6.97 2.20 4.19
N TYR A 121 7.82 3.20 3.97
CA TYR A 121 9.17 3.08 3.43
C TYR A 121 10.19 3.60 4.44
N LYS A 122 11.39 3.04 4.40
CA LYS A 122 12.55 3.55 5.12
C LYS A 122 13.48 4.24 4.13
N PHE A 123 13.77 5.49 4.41
CA PHE A 123 14.66 6.34 3.63
C PHE A 123 16.00 6.44 4.34
N ASN A 124 17.08 6.31 3.59
CA ASN A 124 18.40 6.68 4.06
C ASN A 124 18.67 8.13 3.68
N ILE A 125 18.94 8.99 4.67
CA ILE A 125 19.06 10.44 4.45
C ILE A 125 20.33 10.77 3.67
N ASP A 126 21.42 10.03 3.92
CA ASP A 126 22.72 10.29 3.31
C ASP A 126 22.77 9.82 1.84
N THR A 127 22.15 8.69 1.54
CA THR A 127 22.20 8.05 0.21
C THR A 127 20.93 8.22 -0.62
N LEU A 128 19.86 8.74 -0.01
CA LEU A 128 18.50 8.84 -0.58
C LEU A 128 17.89 7.51 -1.04
N GLN A 129 18.49 6.39 -0.64
CA GLN A 129 17.98 5.07 -0.95
C GLN A 129 16.71 4.76 -0.18
N ILE A 130 15.83 4.00 -0.82
CA ILE A 130 14.49 3.71 -0.33
C ILE A 130 14.29 2.20 -0.27
N ILE A 131 13.93 1.70 0.90
CA ILE A 131 13.51 0.31 1.07
C ILE A 131 12.10 0.24 1.64
N SER A 132 11.33 -0.74 1.22
CA SER A 132 10.03 -1.02 1.82
C SER A 132 10.20 -1.41 3.29
N GLU A 133 9.39 -0.83 4.16
CA GLU A 133 9.36 -1.18 5.59
C GLU A 133 8.45 -2.39 5.80
N TYR A 134 8.95 -3.41 6.49
CA TYR A 134 8.21 -4.64 6.76
C TYR A 134 8.11 -4.84 8.27
N PHE A 135 6.89 -5.09 8.77
CA PHE A 135 6.65 -5.35 10.19
C PHE A 135 6.57 -6.86 10.42
N ASP A 136 7.46 -7.42 11.24
CA ASP A 136 7.56 -8.88 11.46
C ASP A 136 6.26 -9.53 11.95
N LYS A 137 5.46 -8.80 12.74
CA LYS A 137 4.21 -9.32 13.33
C LYS A 137 3.09 -9.49 12.31
N SER A 138 3.19 -8.95 11.09
CA SER A 138 2.03 -8.83 10.20
C SER A 138 1.73 -10.08 9.38
N ILE A 139 2.70 -10.97 9.13
CA ILE A 139 2.54 -12.03 8.13
C ILE A 139 1.48 -13.05 8.56
N GLN A 140 1.42 -13.41 9.84
CA GLN A 140 0.44 -14.40 10.34
C GLN A 140 -0.99 -13.87 10.21
N TYR A 141 -1.24 -12.63 10.63
CA TYR A 141 -2.58 -12.02 10.55
C TYR A 141 -3.04 -11.73 9.12
N MET A 142 -2.11 -11.51 8.18
CA MET A 142 -2.43 -11.30 6.77
C MET A 142 -2.82 -12.59 6.00
N VAL A 143 -2.69 -13.76 6.64
CA VAL A 143 -2.80 -15.06 5.97
C VAL A 143 -4.04 -15.85 6.39
N THR A 144 -4.60 -15.56 7.56
CA THR A 144 -5.73 -16.30 8.15
C THR A 144 -6.98 -15.42 8.21
N SER A 145 -7.92 -15.59 7.27
CA SER A 145 -9.17 -14.82 7.34
C SER A 145 -10.42 -15.60 6.94
N ASP A 146 -10.34 -16.55 5.98
CA ASP A 146 -11.55 -17.27 5.54
C ASP A 146 -11.49 -18.76 5.87
N VAL A 147 -12.65 -19.29 6.28
CA VAL A 147 -12.94 -20.72 6.31
C VAL A 147 -12.74 -21.28 4.90
N VAL A 148 -12.00 -22.37 4.79
CA VAL A 148 -11.67 -22.99 3.51
C VAL A 148 -12.49 -24.26 3.37
N GLU A 149 -13.29 -24.35 2.30
CA GLU A 149 -13.96 -25.59 1.94
C GLU A 149 -12.91 -26.65 1.52
N PRO A 150 -12.97 -27.90 2.03
CA PRO A 150 -11.95 -28.91 1.81
C PRO A 150 -11.64 -29.18 0.33
N ASP A 151 -12.66 -29.20 -0.53
CA ASP A 151 -12.56 -29.45 -1.98
C ASP A 151 -11.82 -28.33 -2.72
N LYS A 152 -11.84 -27.10 -2.19
CA LYS A 152 -11.21 -25.91 -2.80
C LYS A 152 -9.86 -25.56 -2.22
N THR A 153 -9.33 -26.37 -1.29
CA THR A 153 -8.11 -26.05 -0.53
C THR A 153 -6.90 -25.68 -1.41
N LEU A 154 -6.61 -26.45 -2.47
CA LEU A 154 -5.48 -26.16 -3.38
C LEU A 154 -5.67 -24.88 -4.21
N ALA A 155 -6.90 -24.62 -4.67
CA ALA A 155 -7.21 -23.41 -5.42
C ALA A 155 -7.12 -22.16 -4.53
N THR A 156 -7.65 -22.26 -3.30
CA THR A 156 -7.57 -21.22 -2.28
C THR A 156 -6.12 -20.98 -1.86
N PHE A 157 -5.32 -22.04 -1.68
CA PHE A 157 -3.89 -21.92 -1.40
C PHE A 157 -3.16 -21.12 -2.47
N TYR A 158 -3.36 -21.45 -3.76
CA TYR A 158 -2.73 -20.71 -4.85
C TYR A 158 -3.24 -19.26 -4.95
N LYS A 159 -4.55 -19.04 -4.80
CA LYS A 159 -5.15 -17.69 -4.77
C LYS A 159 -4.52 -16.85 -3.66
N ARG A 160 -4.41 -17.40 -2.45
CA ARG A 160 -3.79 -16.73 -1.29
C ARG A 160 -2.31 -16.48 -1.53
N LEU A 161 -1.54 -17.41 -2.09
CA LEU A 161 -0.14 -17.17 -2.46
C LEU A 161 0.01 -15.97 -3.40
N LYS A 162 -0.80 -15.91 -4.47
CA LYS A 162 -0.79 -14.80 -5.46
C LYS A 162 -1.20 -13.44 -4.89
N HIS A 163 -1.77 -13.38 -3.69
CA HIS A 163 -2.06 -12.12 -3.01
C HIS A 163 -0.77 -11.44 -2.51
N ILE A 164 -0.08 -10.73 -3.40
CA ILE A 164 1.28 -10.19 -3.19
C ILE A 164 1.31 -8.76 -2.64
N GLN A 165 0.16 -8.16 -2.28
CA GLN A 165 0.11 -6.78 -1.77
C GLN A 165 1.04 -6.57 -0.57
N MET A 166 1.10 -7.56 0.34
CA MET A 166 1.99 -7.54 1.52
C MET A 166 3.49 -7.49 1.18
N LEU A 167 3.88 -7.89 -0.03
CA LEU A 167 5.29 -7.93 -0.44
C LEU A 167 5.82 -6.54 -0.79
N LYS A 168 4.94 -5.53 -0.94
CA LYS A 168 5.30 -4.15 -1.30
C LYS A 168 6.24 -4.11 -2.52
N ILE A 169 5.91 -4.88 -3.56
CA ILE A 169 6.66 -4.89 -4.82
C ILE A 169 6.25 -3.63 -5.60
N ASN A 170 7.10 -2.62 -5.59
CA ASN A 170 6.88 -1.33 -6.24
C ASN A 170 8.16 -0.83 -6.90
N GLN A 171 8.02 0.15 -7.79
CA GLN A 171 9.14 0.75 -8.50
C GLN A 171 10.08 1.52 -7.56
N LEU A 172 9.57 2.20 -6.52
CA LEU A 172 10.43 3.00 -5.62
C LEU A 172 11.53 2.19 -4.95
N SER A 173 11.22 0.98 -4.47
CA SER A 173 12.17 0.11 -3.76
C SER A 173 13.02 -0.79 -4.68
N LEU A 174 12.65 -0.87 -5.97
CA LEU A 174 13.31 -1.72 -6.98
C LEU A 174 13.90 -0.91 -8.15
N SER A 175 13.83 0.42 -8.11
CA SER A 175 14.36 1.31 -9.14
C SER A 175 15.87 1.47 -9.01
N TYR A 176 16.59 1.26 -10.13
CA TYR A 176 18.03 1.54 -10.25
C TYR A 176 18.35 3.04 -10.34
N LYS A 177 17.34 3.91 -10.53
CA LYS A 177 17.52 5.37 -10.48
C LYS A 177 17.64 5.87 -9.05
N ILE A 178 16.99 5.18 -8.12
CA ILE A 178 16.92 5.54 -6.70
C ILE A 178 17.90 4.69 -5.89
N ASN A 179 17.99 3.39 -6.18
CA ASN A 179 18.71 2.43 -5.37
C ASN A 179 19.90 1.83 -6.11
N ASN A 180 20.99 1.56 -5.40
CA ASN A 180 22.10 0.80 -5.95
C ASN A 180 21.75 -0.70 -6.07
N SER A 181 22.61 -1.44 -6.78
CA SER A 181 22.42 -2.88 -7.02
C SER A 181 22.33 -3.70 -5.74
N SER A 182 23.16 -3.40 -4.73
CA SER A 182 23.14 -4.10 -3.44
C SER A 182 21.81 -3.91 -2.69
N THR A 183 21.28 -2.69 -2.69
CA THR A 183 20.00 -2.36 -2.06
C THR A 183 18.84 -3.08 -2.76
N ILE A 184 18.84 -3.12 -4.09
CA ILE A 184 17.84 -3.86 -4.86
C ILE A 184 17.93 -5.37 -4.57
N GLU A 185 19.12 -5.96 -4.58
CA GLU A 185 19.32 -7.37 -4.27
C GLU A 185 18.83 -7.71 -2.85
N ASN A 186 19.13 -6.84 -1.88
CA ASN A 186 18.66 -6.98 -0.50
C ASN A 186 17.13 -6.86 -0.41
N THR A 187 16.52 -5.94 -1.16
CA THR A 187 15.05 -5.83 -1.27
C THR A 187 14.44 -7.11 -1.85
N VAL A 188 15.01 -7.66 -2.94
CA VAL A 188 14.56 -8.94 -3.53
C VAL A 188 14.68 -10.09 -2.53
N LYS A 189 15.78 -10.18 -1.77
CA LYS A 189 15.96 -11.17 -0.69
C LYS A 189 14.89 -11.02 0.39
N LYS A 190 14.57 -9.78 0.81
CA LYS A 190 13.52 -9.52 1.81
C LYS A 190 12.14 -9.92 1.30
N ILE A 191 11.77 -9.51 0.08
CA ILE A 191 10.51 -9.92 -0.58
C ILE A 191 10.41 -11.44 -0.62
N SER A 192 11.49 -12.11 -1.05
CA SER A 192 11.56 -13.56 -1.15
C SER A 192 11.37 -14.26 0.18
N LYS A 193 11.98 -13.73 1.26
CA LYS A 193 11.81 -14.23 2.62
C LYS A 193 10.35 -14.13 3.07
N ILE A 194 9.72 -12.98 2.89
CA ILE A 194 8.32 -12.76 3.30
C ILE A 194 7.36 -13.68 2.51
N ALA A 195 7.57 -13.80 1.20
CA ALA A 195 6.81 -14.73 0.35
C ALA A 195 6.97 -16.19 0.82
N ALA A 196 8.18 -16.58 1.17
CA ALA A 196 8.50 -17.91 1.68
C ALA A 196 7.86 -18.19 3.05
N ASP A 197 7.96 -17.25 4.00
CA ASP A 197 7.37 -17.37 5.32
C ASP A 197 5.84 -17.45 5.22
N LYS A 198 5.22 -16.63 4.36
CA LYS A 198 3.79 -16.70 4.03
C LYS A 198 3.40 -18.07 3.47
N CYS A 199 4.18 -18.60 2.53
CA CYS A 199 3.94 -19.91 1.94
C CYS A 199 4.00 -21.02 3.00
N ALA A 200 5.00 -20.99 3.88
CA ALA A 200 5.13 -21.95 4.97
C ALA A 200 3.95 -21.87 5.95
N ILE A 201 3.50 -20.66 6.32
CA ILE A 201 2.33 -20.47 7.20
C ILE A 201 1.07 -21.03 6.54
N LEU A 202 0.84 -20.74 5.25
CA LEU A 202 -0.29 -21.28 4.51
C LEU A 202 -0.26 -22.81 4.45
N LEU A 203 0.91 -23.41 4.24
CA LEU A 203 1.05 -24.87 4.22
C LEU A 203 0.68 -25.51 5.56
N VAL A 204 1.13 -24.92 6.67
CA VAL A 204 0.80 -25.43 8.02
C VAL A 204 -0.68 -25.24 8.35
N ASN A 205 -1.28 -24.12 7.96
CA ASN A 205 -2.64 -23.77 8.38
C ASN A 205 -3.73 -24.35 7.48
N MET A 206 -3.43 -24.66 6.21
CA MET A 206 -4.43 -25.12 5.24
C MET A 206 -4.40 -26.61 4.96
N PHE A 207 -3.31 -27.30 5.28
CA PHE A 207 -3.17 -28.71 5.01
C PHE A 207 -2.81 -29.42 6.31
N GLU A 208 -3.55 -30.48 6.63
CA GLU A 208 -3.03 -31.45 7.57
C GLU A 208 -1.76 -32.07 7.01
N ILE A 209 -0.84 -32.38 7.90
CA ILE A 209 0.47 -32.91 7.51
C ILE A 209 0.26 -34.18 6.66
N GLU A 210 -0.72 -35.02 6.98
CA GLU A 210 -1.06 -36.29 6.32
C GLU A 210 -1.67 -36.13 4.92
N ASP A 211 -2.42 -35.06 4.67
CA ASP A 211 -3.15 -34.81 3.42
C ASP A 211 -2.33 -34.15 2.30
N ILE A 212 -1.03 -33.91 2.54
CA ILE A 212 -0.18 -33.18 1.61
C ILE A 212 0.00 -33.97 0.31
N ILE A 213 -0.74 -33.57 -0.73
CA ILE A 213 -0.50 -33.99 -2.12
C ILE A 213 0.72 -33.24 -2.67
N TYR A 214 1.90 -33.68 -2.22
CA TYR A 214 3.20 -33.04 -2.46
C TYR A 214 3.42 -32.60 -3.93
N ASN A 215 3.10 -33.46 -4.91
CA ASN A 215 3.30 -33.16 -6.33
C ASN A 215 2.46 -31.95 -6.80
N LYS A 216 1.22 -31.84 -6.30
CA LYS A 216 0.33 -30.71 -6.63
C LYS A 216 0.82 -29.43 -5.97
N ILE A 217 1.25 -29.49 -4.71
CA ILE A 217 1.80 -28.33 -3.98
C ILE A 217 3.06 -27.79 -4.66
N ILE A 218 4.01 -28.66 -5.03
CA ILE A 218 5.23 -28.24 -5.74
C ILE A 218 4.91 -27.60 -7.09
N SER A 219 3.94 -28.14 -7.83
CA SER A 219 3.47 -27.55 -9.08
C SER A 219 2.91 -26.15 -8.88
N ILE A 220 2.10 -25.96 -7.82
CA ILE A 220 1.57 -24.64 -7.44
C ILE A 220 2.69 -23.69 -7.04
N MET A 221 3.64 -24.13 -6.21
CA MET A 221 4.79 -23.32 -5.81
C MET A 221 5.64 -22.90 -7.00
N ARG A 222 5.89 -23.79 -7.96
CA ARG A 222 6.60 -23.46 -9.22
C ARG A 222 5.89 -22.36 -10.00
N LYS A 223 4.57 -22.50 -10.20
CA LYS A 223 3.74 -21.49 -10.88
C LYS A 223 3.78 -20.15 -10.13
N TYR A 224 3.68 -20.19 -8.81
CA TYR A 224 3.73 -19.01 -7.96
C TYR A 224 5.10 -18.31 -8.02
N ILE A 225 6.20 -19.04 -7.89
CA ILE A 225 7.55 -18.49 -7.94
C ILE A 225 7.81 -17.86 -9.30
N HIS A 226 7.46 -18.54 -10.39
CA HIS A 226 7.57 -17.96 -11.73
C HIS A 226 6.76 -16.66 -11.87
N PHE A 227 5.52 -16.64 -11.36
CA PHE A 227 4.69 -15.43 -11.31
C PHE A 227 5.35 -14.30 -10.51
N LEU A 228 5.90 -14.61 -9.33
CA LEU A 228 6.56 -13.66 -8.45
C LEU A 228 7.83 -13.10 -9.10
N THR A 229 8.68 -13.96 -9.66
CA THR A 229 9.88 -13.58 -10.42
C THR A 229 9.53 -12.59 -11.52
N LYS A 230 8.52 -12.90 -12.35
CA LYS A 230 8.04 -11.99 -13.41
C LYS A 230 7.61 -10.64 -12.85
N LYS A 231 6.87 -10.63 -11.73
CA LYS A 231 6.39 -9.38 -11.11
C LYS A 231 7.53 -8.52 -10.57
N ILE A 232 8.54 -9.11 -9.94
CA ILE A 232 9.72 -8.38 -9.46
C ILE A 232 10.48 -7.81 -10.66
N ILE A 233 10.73 -8.62 -11.69
CA ILE A 233 11.46 -8.21 -12.91
C ILE A 233 10.77 -7.07 -13.65
N MET A 234 9.46 -7.14 -13.81
CA MET A 234 8.71 -6.06 -14.44
C MET A 234 8.85 -4.72 -13.71
N ASN A 235 9.17 -4.70 -12.40
CA ASN A 235 9.37 -3.46 -11.66
C ASN A 235 10.78 -2.86 -11.82
N PHE A 236 11.77 -3.62 -12.31
CA PHE A 236 13.12 -3.09 -12.56
C PHE A 236 13.49 -2.99 -14.06
N CYS A 237 12.92 -3.83 -14.93
CA CYS A 237 13.22 -3.83 -16.37
C CYS A 237 12.68 -2.61 -17.12
N LEU A 238 11.80 -1.82 -16.51
CA LEU A 238 11.27 -0.62 -17.15
C LEU A 238 12.28 0.54 -17.15
N GLU A 239 13.39 0.44 -16.41
CA GLU A 239 14.17 1.63 -16.06
C GLU A 239 15.66 1.64 -16.44
N SER A 240 16.31 0.52 -16.79
CA SER A 240 17.69 0.59 -17.30
C SER A 240 18.21 -0.68 -17.98
N ASP A 241 19.13 -0.49 -18.92
CA ASP A 241 20.00 -1.53 -19.51
C ASP A 241 21.03 -2.10 -18.50
N LYS A 242 21.11 -1.55 -17.27
CA LYS A 242 22.06 -1.92 -16.22
C LYS A 242 21.51 -2.98 -15.27
N CYS A 243 20.45 -3.69 -15.63
CA CYS A 243 19.90 -4.73 -14.77
C CYS A 243 20.84 -5.94 -14.71
N HIS A 244 21.58 -6.07 -13.62
CA HIS A 244 22.48 -7.20 -13.39
C HIS A 244 21.75 -8.48 -12.96
N LEU A 245 20.54 -8.36 -12.42
CA LEU A 245 19.74 -9.51 -11.99
C LEU A 245 18.98 -10.10 -13.17
N GLN A 246 19.38 -11.29 -13.60
CA GLN A 246 18.67 -12.06 -14.61
C GLN A 246 17.44 -12.74 -13.99
N PHE A 247 16.54 -13.21 -14.87
CA PHE A 247 15.35 -13.95 -14.44
C PHE A 247 15.69 -15.14 -13.53
N GLN A 248 16.75 -15.86 -13.90
CA GLN A 248 17.21 -17.03 -13.16
C GLN A 248 17.73 -16.68 -11.76
N ASP A 249 18.49 -15.58 -11.63
CA ASP A 249 19.04 -15.14 -10.34
C ASP A 249 17.93 -14.84 -9.33
N VAL A 250 16.90 -14.09 -9.76
CA VAL A 250 15.75 -13.76 -8.93
C VAL A 250 14.99 -15.02 -8.55
N GLN A 251 14.77 -15.93 -9.51
CA GLN A 251 14.12 -17.20 -9.25
C GLN A 251 14.89 -18.05 -8.23
N ASP A 252 16.22 -18.09 -8.31
CA ASP A 252 17.06 -18.83 -7.38
C ASP A 252 17.03 -18.23 -5.98
N ILE A 253 17.04 -16.89 -5.85
CA ILE A 253 16.87 -16.21 -4.57
C ILE A 253 15.52 -16.60 -3.93
N ILE A 254 14.44 -16.60 -4.72
CA ILE A 254 13.10 -16.96 -4.23
C ILE A 254 13.06 -18.44 -3.80
N TRP A 255 13.61 -19.36 -4.60
CA TRP A 255 13.64 -20.79 -4.25
C TRP A 255 14.44 -21.05 -2.97
N LYS A 256 15.62 -20.43 -2.83
CA LYS A 256 16.46 -20.53 -1.63
C LYS A 256 15.72 -20.05 -0.39
N ALA A 257 14.98 -18.95 -0.49
CA ALA A 257 14.15 -18.45 0.61
C ALA A 257 13.05 -19.44 1.01
N HIS A 258 12.34 -20.03 0.04
CA HIS A 258 11.29 -21.02 0.28
C HIS A 258 11.83 -22.29 0.93
N ALA A 259 12.95 -22.82 0.43
CA ALA A 259 13.61 -23.97 1.03
C ALA A 259 13.99 -23.68 2.49
N LYS A 260 14.57 -22.50 2.76
CA LYS A 260 14.94 -22.09 4.12
C LYS A 260 13.73 -21.97 5.05
N ALA A 261 12.63 -21.37 4.59
CA ALA A 261 11.41 -21.23 5.40
C ALA A 261 10.75 -22.58 5.71
N ILE A 262 10.69 -23.49 4.73
CA ILE A 262 10.13 -24.83 4.90
C ILE A 262 11.01 -25.67 5.85
N ASN A 263 12.33 -25.60 5.71
CA ASN A 263 13.26 -26.35 6.56
C ASN A 263 13.22 -25.93 8.03
N ARG A 264 12.77 -24.69 8.34
CA ARG A 264 12.57 -24.22 9.72
C ARG A 264 11.34 -24.84 10.41
N LYS A 265 10.48 -25.52 9.66
CA LYS A 265 9.26 -26.17 10.17
C LYS A 265 9.42 -27.69 10.06
N PRO A 266 9.74 -28.39 11.16
CA PRO A 266 10.05 -29.83 11.14
C PRO A 266 8.98 -30.65 10.39
N ALA A 267 7.71 -30.39 10.68
CA ALA A 267 6.56 -31.02 10.03
C ALA A 267 6.55 -30.90 8.48
N LEU A 268 6.92 -29.73 7.95
CA LEU A 268 6.99 -29.51 6.51
C LEU A 268 8.29 -30.08 5.91
N TYR A 269 9.37 -30.03 6.69
CA TYR A 269 10.68 -30.51 6.25
C TYR A 269 10.66 -32.00 5.91
N GLU A 270 10.07 -32.82 6.78
CA GLU A 270 10.04 -34.27 6.60
C GLU A 270 9.31 -34.69 5.31
N LYS A 271 8.27 -33.95 4.91
CA LYS A 271 7.42 -34.30 3.77
C LYS A 271 7.82 -33.64 2.46
N ILE A 272 8.12 -32.34 2.48
CA ILE A 272 8.37 -31.55 1.26
C ILE A 272 9.82 -31.04 1.23
N GLY A 273 10.40 -30.72 2.40
CA GLY A 273 11.73 -30.11 2.51
C GLY A 273 12.84 -30.95 1.90
N LYS A 274 12.85 -32.26 2.10
CA LYS A 274 13.85 -33.18 1.50
C LYS A 274 13.88 -33.07 -0.03
N ILE A 275 12.72 -32.97 -0.66
CA ILE A 275 12.63 -32.95 -2.12
C ILE A 275 12.98 -31.58 -2.67
N ILE A 276 12.56 -30.50 -1.99
CA ILE A 276 12.99 -29.14 -2.35
C ILE A 276 14.52 -29.03 -2.24
N LYS A 277 15.12 -29.57 -1.17
CA LYS A 277 16.57 -29.57 -1.00
C LYS A 277 17.29 -30.31 -2.13
N TYR A 278 16.79 -31.50 -2.50
CA TYR A 278 17.37 -32.30 -3.59
C TYR A 278 17.24 -31.63 -4.96
N LYS A 279 16.09 -31.02 -5.27
CA LYS A 279 15.83 -30.42 -6.59
C LYS A 279 16.41 -29.04 -6.81
N TYR A 280 16.63 -28.28 -5.74
CA TYR A 280 16.99 -26.86 -5.83
C TYR A 280 18.34 -26.53 -5.17
N SER A 281 19.15 -27.55 -4.87
CA SER A 281 20.55 -27.45 -4.45
C SER A 281 20.79 -26.36 -3.39
N VAL A 282 19.90 -26.28 -2.41
CA VAL A 282 20.05 -25.36 -1.29
C VAL A 282 20.98 -26.05 -0.29
N VAL A 283 22.28 -25.81 -0.46
CA VAL A 283 23.31 -26.10 0.55
C VAL A 283 23.07 -25.21 1.76
#